data_AF-A0A378K7Q7-F1
#
_entry.id   AF-A0A378K7Q7-F1
#
_cell.length_a   1.000
_cell.length_b   1.000
_cell.length_c   1.000
_cell.angle_alpha   90.00
_cell.angle_beta   90.00
_cell.angle_gamma   90.00
#
_symmetry.space_group_name_H-M   'P 1'
#
loop_
_entity.id
_entity.type
_entity.pdbx_description
1 polymer ?
#
loop_
_entity_poly.entity_id
_entity_poly.type
_entity_poly.pdbx_seq_one_letter_code
_entity_poly.pdbx_strand_id
1 'polypeptide(L)'
;MTSYENLIQLSEFFESCLGNPLDDNSPVNFQQILLADEQEILASSAIEFIKQWGYLDYTIPHYLGGKLSSLDELYTLTRLLARRDITMAIMFGLAFFAALPIWVAGNSKQKKHLSESLRQGKIGALALTEEEHGTDLTSNKMNAKPTEDGWEISGRKWCVNFATLSEYAVVLCRTNEKGGLLGFSLFYVDKKLAEKGISPTPKLPTHGVRGLDISGFSFDKVKLSKDALIGKEQRGLEITYKIFQVSRTLCACLAIGGADTALRLALSYSLQRQLYGKSVFEIPAVKQRLGELFTLLLIADCTAQVMVRACTLIPEKMSLWSAIIKFLIPHIGEDIAEQCAIILGARAYLRTTQWAIFQKIRRDIQVVGLFDGSTQVNLSLIAGNLLPQAGMRGKNRAEHSEKIEKIFNIRLSCPPFKGDRLGLFTHEEDDVLAGILSLNSIPINPLITTIRHEIEKLDQEVIRLHDQKLFDPRSLAVFRLAEKYCWIFAASCCLQFWHYNQEILSDDLQNTDWLDLAMQLILKRLNSGSMIDSVLQEAMSERLYSFYQEKQLFSIMPIHIAG
;
A
#
# COMPACT_ATOMS: atom_id res chain seq x y z
N MET A 1 12.86 -10.26 -16.12
CA MET A 1 11.61 -9.50 -16.33
C MET A 1 10.49 -10.39 -15.84
N THR A 2 9.57 -9.87 -15.05
CA THR A 2 8.44 -10.66 -14.53
C THR A 2 7.32 -10.65 -15.57
N SER A 3 6.85 -11.83 -15.98
CA SER A 3 5.64 -11.99 -16.81
C SER A 3 4.41 -12.17 -15.92
N TYR A 4 3.24 -11.90 -16.48
CA TYR A 4 1.94 -12.15 -15.85
C TYR A 4 1.80 -13.59 -15.33
N GLU A 5 2.12 -14.58 -16.17
CA GLU A 5 2.03 -16.01 -15.83
C GLU A 5 2.96 -16.39 -14.68
N ASN A 6 4.21 -15.89 -14.69
CA ASN A 6 5.16 -16.14 -13.62
C ASN A 6 4.68 -15.54 -12.29
N LEU A 7 4.02 -14.38 -12.33
CA LEU A 7 3.48 -13.74 -11.14
C LEU A 7 2.31 -14.56 -10.55
N ILE A 8 1.41 -15.08 -11.37
CA ILE A 8 0.33 -15.97 -10.93
C ILE A 8 0.91 -17.24 -10.31
N GLN A 9 1.82 -17.92 -11.02
CA GLN A 9 2.46 -19.15 -10.53
C GLN A 9 3.19 -18.94 -9.21
N LEU A 10 3.93 -17.83 -9.08
CA LEU A 10 4.61 -17.46 -7.83
C LEU A 10 3.61 -17.28 -6.69
N SER A 11 2.49 -16.62 -6.97
CA SER A 11 1.45 -16.30 -5.98
C SER A 11 0.73 -17.56 -5.50
N GLU A 12 0.30 -18.42 -6.43
CA GLU A 12 -0.37 -19.68 -6.13
C GLU A 12 0.57 -20.66 -5.42
N PHE A 13 1.84 -20.74 -5.85
CA PHE A 13 2.85 -21.55 -5.17
C PHE A 13 3.05 -21.07 -3.73
N PHE A 14 3.25 -19.77 -3.52
CA PHE A 14 3.42 -19.22 -2.17
C PHE A 14 2.20 -19.47 -1.29
N GLU A 15 0.99 -19.20 -1.78
CA GLU A 15 -0.25 -19.42 -1.05
C GLU A 15 -0.48 -20.90 -0.72
N SER A 16 -0.12 -21.82 -1.62
CA SER A 16 -0.15 -23.26 -1.35
C SER A 16 0.78 -23.67 -0.20
N CYS A 17 1.96 -23.03 -0.10
CA CYS A 17 2.91 -23.25 0.99
C CYS A 17 2.40 -22.70 2.33
N LEU A 18 1.68 -21.57 2.33
CA LEU A 18 1.09 -21.00 3.54
C LEU A 18 -0.01 -21.90 4.13
N GLY A 19 -0.74 -22.64 3.27
CA GLY A 19 -1.82 -23.55 3.66
C GLY A 19 -3.14 -22.84 3.99
N ASN A 20 -4.15 -23.62 4.39
CA ASN A 20 -5.46 -23.11 4.80
C ASN A 20 -5.35 -22.40 6.16
N PRO A 21 -5.66 -21.09 6.29
CA PRO A 21 -5.53 -20.39 7.56
C PRO A 21 -6.52 -20.85 8.65
N LEU A 22 -7.59 -21.55 8.28
CA LEU A 22 -8.58 -22.14 9.19
C LEU A 22 -8.17 -23.54 9.68
N ASP A 23 -7.16 -24.18 9.07
CA ASP A 23 -6.62 -25.45 9.54
C ASP A 23 -5.44 -25.20 10.49
N ASP A 24 -5.58 -25.63 11.73
CA ASP A 24 -4.58 -25.47 12.78
C ASP A 24 -3.25 -26.19 12.46
N ASN A 25 -3.25 -27.14 11.51
CA ASN A 25 -2.04 -27.82 11.04
C ASN A 25 -1.30 -27.06 9.94
N SER A 26 -1.91 -26.03 9.35
CA SER A 26 -1.25 -25.24 8.32
C SER A 26 -0.11 -24.41 8.91
N PRO A 27 1.00 -24.21 8.18
CA PRO A 27 2.16 -23.46 8.67
C PRO A 27 1.84 -22.04 9.12
N VAL A 28 0.84 -21.40 8.48
CA VAL A 28 0.40 -20.04 8.79
C VAL A 28 -1.12 -20.03 9.01
N ASN A 29 -1.54 -20.24 10.26
CA ASN A 29 -2.95 -20.35 10.64
C ASN A 29 -3.41 -19.29 11.65
N PHE A 30 -4.72 -19.01 11.65
CA PHE A 30 -5.31 -17.96 12.47
C PHE A 30 -5.26 -18.22 13.96
N GLN A 31 -5.26 -19.48 14.40
CA GLN A 31 -5.17 -19.83 15.81
C GLN A 31 -3.85 -19.35 16.41
N GLN A 32 -2.72 -19.67 15.78
CA GLN A 32 -1.40 -19.20 16.22
C GLN A 32 -1.26 -17.68 16.14
N ILE A 33 -1.79 -17.06 15.08
CA ILE A 33 -1.78 -15.60 14.90
C ILE A 33 -2.55 -14.90 16.02
N LEU A 34 -3.72 -15.42 16.40
CA LEU A 34 -4.52 -14.86 17.49
C LEU A 34 -3.82 -15.02 18.84
N LEU A 35 -3.24 -16.20 19.12
CA LEU A 35 -2.46 -16.41 20.34
C LEU A 35 -1.30 -15.42 20.46
N ALA A 36 -0.60 -15.16 19.35
CA ALA A 36 0.49 -14.18 19.32
C ALA A 36 -0.02 -12.73 19.54
N ASP A 37 -1.17 -12.35 18.97
CA ASP A 37 -1.78 -11.03 19.23
C ASP A 37 -2.17 -10.82 20.69
N GLU A 38 -2.78 -11.83 21.31
CA GLU A 38 -3.17 -11.78 22.73
C GLU A 38 -1.96 -11.62 23.65
N GLN A 39 -0.83 -12.24 23.30
CA GLN A 39 0.44 -12.16 24.02
C GLN A 39 1.29 -10.94 23.62
N GLU A 40 0.85 -10.17 22.62
CA GLU A 40 1.58 -9.03 22.06
C GLU A 40 3.00 -9.39 21.56
N ILE A 41 3.13 -10.57 20.96
CA ILE A 41 4.35 -11.06 20.34
C ILE A 41 4.14 -11.36 18.86
N LEU A 42 5.23 -11.57 18.15
CA LEU A 42 5.22 -12.05 16.77
C LEU A 42 4.93 -13.56 16.71
N ALA A 43 4.23 -14.02 15.67
CA ALA A 43 3.97 -15.44 15.43
C ALA A 43 5.24 -16.16 14.92
N SER A 44 6.14 -16.51 15.84
CA SER A 44 7.50 -16.99 15.53
C SER A 44 7.55 -18.19 14.59
N SER A 45 6.66 -19.18 14.74
CA SER A 45 6.59 -20.37 13.86
C SER A 45 6.32 -19.99 12.41
N ALA A 46 5.28 -19.18 12.17
CA ALA A 46 4.90 -18.71 10.86
C ALA A 46 6.00 -17.85 10.22
N ILE A 47 6.63 -16.97 11.01
CA ILE A 47 7.73 -16.12 10.55
C ILE A 47 8.94 -16.95 10.11
N GLU A 48 9.36 -17.92 10.92
CA GLU A 48 10.50 -18.77 10.57
C GLU A 48 10.20 -19.62 9.33
N PHE A 49 8.96 -20.11 9.17
CA PHE A 49 8.54 -20.80 7.96
C PHE A 49 8.68 -19.91 6.70
N ILE A 50 8.18 -18.67 6.75
CA ILE A 50 8.23 -17.73 5.61
C ILE A 50 9.67 -17.31 5.29
N LYS A 51 10.52 -17.14 6.31
CA LYS A 51 11.96 -16.91 6.10
C LYS A 51 12.61 -18.10 5.41
N GLN A 52 12.33 -19.32 5.86
CA GLN A 52 12.87 -20.56 5.26
C GLN A 52 12.38 -20.78 3.83
N TRP A 53 11.14 -20.40 3.52
CA TRP A 53 10.61 -20.40 2.14
C TRP A 53 11.43 -19.48 1.22
N GLY A 54 12.06 -18.44 1.78
CA GLY A 54 12.96 -17.54 1.07
C GLY A 54 12.34 -16.20 0.70
N TYR A 55 11.34 -15.72 1.47
CA TYR A 55 10.67 -14.45 1.19
C TYR A 55 11.67 -13.27 1.11
N LEU A 56 12.68 -13.24 1.97
CA LEU A 56 13.64 -12.13 2.03
C LEU A 56 14.46 -11.98 0.75
N ASP A 57 14.64 -13.04 -0.05
CA ASP A 57 15.29 -12.93 -1.36
C ASP A 57 14.46 -12.08 -2.34
N TYR A 58 13.14 -12.01 -2.17
CA TYR A 58 12.24 -11.12 -2.92
C TYR A 58 12.25 -9.67 -2.39
N THR A 59 13.08 -9.36 -1.40
CA THR A 59 13.36 -7.96 -0.98
C THR A 59 14.69 -7.45 -1.51
N ILE A 60 15.47 -8.32 -2.16
CA ILE A 60 16.78 -8.01 -2.73
C ILE A 60 16.63 -7.86 -4.25
N PRO A 61 17.01 -6.70 -4.84
CA PRO A 61 16.97 -6.49 -6.28
C PRO A 61 17.73 -7.56 -7.08
N HIS A 62 17.18 -7.97 -8.22
CA HIS A 62 17.77 -9.02 -9.07
C HIS A 62 19.20 -8.71 -9.53
N TYR A 63 19.53 -7.44 -9.81
CA TYR A 63 20.89 -7.04 -10.19
C TYR A 63 21.91 -7.12 -9.04
N LEU A 64 21.46 -7.38 -7.81
CA LEU A 64 22.29 -7.70 -6.63
C LEU A 64 22.23 -9.20 -6.27
N GLY A 65 21.75 -10.03 -7.19
CA GLY A 65 21.62 -11.48 -7.05
C GLY A 65 20.37 -11.96 -6.32
N GLY A 66 19.46 -11.06 -5.92
CA GLY A 66 18.19 -11.44 -5.30
C GLY A 66 17.14 -11.90 -6.33
N LYS A 67 15.91 -12.14 -5.85
CA LYS A 67 14.79 -12.59 -6.70
C LYS A 67 13.88 -11.44 -7.15
N LEU A 68 13.97 -10.25 -6.54
CA LEU A 68 13.09 -9.12 -6.85
C LEU A 68 13.39 -8.55 -8.24
N SER A 69 12.56 -8.93 -9.21
CA SER A 69 12.58 -8.36 -10.55
C SER A 69 11.63 -7.16 -10.62
N SER A 70 10.38 -7.30 -10.19
CA SER A 70 9.39 -6.22 -10.24
C SER A 70 8.73 -6.00 -8.90
N LEU A 71 8.25 -4.78 -8.65
CA LEU A 71 7.54 -4.46 -7.41
C LEU A 71 6.23 -5.26 -7.27
N ASP A 72 5.66 -5.73 -8.39
CA ASP A 72 4.48 -6.59 -8.45
C ASP A 72 4.66 -7.91 -7.69
N GLU A 73 5.86 -8.50 -7.73
CA GLU A 73 6.20 -9.73 -7.00
C GLU A 73 6.13 -9.49 -5.49
N LEU A 74 6.81 -8.44 -5.01
CA LEU A 74 6.80 -8.10 -3.58
C LEU A 74 5.40 -7.69 -3.11
N TYR A 75 4.68 -6.90 -3.91
CA TYR A 75 3.31 -6.48 -3.62
C TYR A 75 2.38 -7.70 -3.42
N THR A 76 2.42 -8.64 -4.36
CA THR A 76 1.49 -9.79 -4.35
C THR A 76 1.83 -10.76 -3.22
N LEU A 77 3.12 -11.07 -3.00
CA LEU A 77 3.55 -11.90 -1.86
C LEU A 77 3.14 -11.27 -0.52
N THR A 78 3.31 -9.95 -0.37
CA THR A 78 2.93 -9.24 0.86
C THR A 78 1.42 -9.16 1.05
N ARG A 79 0.64 -9.03 -0.03
CA ARG A 79 -0.84 -9.10 0.01
C ARG A 79 -1.31 -10.45 0.55
N LEU A 80 -0.73 -11.55 0.08
CA LEU A 80 -1.06 -12.90 0.54
C LEU A 80 -0.73 -13.09 2.02
N LEU A 81 0.41 -12.53 2.48
CA LEU A 81 0.70 -12.46 3.92
C LEU A 81 -0.31 -11.61 4.68
N ALA A 82 -0.71 -10.45 4.16
CA ALA A 82 -1.65 -9.56 4.83
C ALA A 82 -3.06 -10.17 4.99
N ARG A 83 -3.44 -11.10 4.10
CA ARG A 83 -4.64 -11.92 4.28
C ARG A 83 -4.56 -12.84 5.50
N ARG A 84 -3.36 -13.30 5.84
CA ARG A 84 -3.12 -14.13 7.01
C ARG A 84 -3.01 -13.26 8.25
N ASP A 85 -2.10 -12.30 8.21
CA ASP A 85 -1.80 -11.40 9.31
C ASP A 85 -1.14 -10.08 8.82
N ILE A 86 -1.80 -8.95 9.09
CA ILE A 86 -1.27 -7.62 8.77
C ILE A 86 0.02 -7.32 9.57
N THR A 87 0.13 -7.77 10.82
CA THR A 87 1.34 -7.56 11.65
C THR A 87 2.57 -8.18 10.98
N MET A 88 2.47 -9.45 10.61
CA MET A 88 3.52 -10.18 9.92
C MET A 88 3.81 -9.62 8.53
N ALA A 89 2.79 -9.21 7.78
CA ALA A 89 2.98 -8.57 6.48
C ALA A 89 3.76 -7.24 6.59
N ILE A 90 3.50 -6.44 7.63
CA ILE A 90 4.27 -5.22 7.91
C ILE A 90 5.72 -5.56 8.24
N MET A 91 5.97 -6.57 9.09
CA MET A 91 7.33 -7.01 9.42
C MET A 91 8.12 -7.40 8.17
N PHE A 92 7.54 -8.23 7.31
CA PHE A 92 8.20 -8.69 6.09
C PHE A 92 8.37 -7.57 5.06
N GLY A 93 7.37 -6.69 4.91
CA GLY A 93 7.48 -5.48 4.08
C GLY A 93 8.58 -4.53 4.57
N LEU A 94 8.77 -4.41 5.88
CA LEU A 94 9.82 -3.58 6.48
C LEU A 94 11.23 -4.02 6.06
N ALA A 95 11.45 -5.31 5.79
CA ALA A 95 12.73 -5.80 5.27
C ALA A 95 13.10 -5.11 3.95
N PHE A 96 12.12 -4.81 3.10
CA PHE A 96 12.33 -4.00 1.91
C PHE A 96 12.39 -2.50 2.21
N PHE A 97 11.49 -1.97 3.04
CA PHE A 97 11.42 -0.52 3.30
C PHE A 97 12.65 0.03 4.02
N ALA A 98 13.19 -0.67 5.01
CA ALA A 98 14.43 -0.30 5.69
C ALA A 98 15.66 -0.41 4.77
N ALA A 99 15.60 -1.31 3.77
CA ALA A 99 16.64 -1.50 2.76
C ALA A 99 16.59 -0.47 1.62
N LEU A 100 15.41 0.10 1.37
CA LEU A 100 15.14 0.97 0.22
C LEU A 100 16.04 2.21 0.11
N PRO A 101 16.40 2.93 1.19
CA PRO A 101 17.40 4.01 1.13
C PRO A 101 18.73 3.57 0.51
N ILE A 102 19.18 2.35 0.82
CA ILE A 102 20.44 1.79 0.32
C ILE A 102 20.28 1.29 -1.11
N TRP A 103 19.13 0.71 -1.47
CA TRP A 103 18.84 0.36 -2.85
C TRP A 103 18.88 1.58 -3.78
N VAL A 104 18.28 2.69 -3.34
CA VAL A 104 18.19 3.94 -4.10
C VAL A 104 19.52 4.70 -4.12
N ALA A 105 20.15 4.92 -2.97
CA ALA A 105 21.26 5.87 -2.82
C ALA A 105 22.55 5.28 -2.22
N GLY A 106 22.52 4.02 -1.80
CA GLY A 106 23.67 3.38 -1.16
C GLY A 106 24.81 3.06 -2.13
N ASN A 107 26.03 3.03 -1.59
CA ASN A 107 27.22 2.60 -2.32
C ASN A 107 27.28 1.07 -2.48
N SER A 108 28.20 0.58 -3.32
CA SER A 108 28.32 -0.86 -3.62
C SER A 108 28.60 -1.73 -2.39
N LYS A 109 29.36 -1.22 -1.41
CA LYS A 109 29.70 -1.92 -0.17
C LYS A 109 28.47 -2.06 0.73
N GLN A 110 27.70 -0.98 0.91
CA GLN A 110 26.43 -0.98 1.63
C GLN A 110 25.43 -1.93 0.99
N LYS A 111 25.28 -1.88 -0.35
CA LYS A 111 24.38 -2.75 -1.10
C LYS A 111 24.74 -4.23 -0.93
N LYS A 112 26.03 -4.58 -1.06
CA LYS A 112 26.51 -5.96 -0.88
C LYS A 112 26.26 -6.47 0.54
N HIS A 113 26.66 -5.71 1.55
CA HIS A 113 26.51 -6.08 2.96
C HIS A 113 25.03 -6.23 3.36
N LEU A 114 24.17 -5.36 2.85
CA LEU A 114 22.73 -5.43 3.08
C LEU A 114 22.11 -6.68 2.44
N SER A 115 22.48 -7.01 1.19
CA SER A 115 22.02 -8.25 0.53
C SER A 115 22.44 -9.49 1.33
N GLU A 116 23.68 -9.54 1.82
CA GLU A 116 24.18 -10.64 2.67
C GLU A 116 23.39 -10.73 3.99
N SER A 117 23.08 -9.59 4.60
CA SER A 117 22.33 -9.53 5.86
C SER A 117 20.88 -10.02 5.70
N LEU A 118 20.19 -9.60 4.63
CA LEU A 118 18.84 -10.05 4.33
C LEU A 118 18.78 -11.56 4.08
N ARG A 119 19.76 -12.14 3.38
CA ARG A 119 19.86 -13.60 3.20
C ARG A 119 20.09 -14.37 4.50
N GLN A 120 20.71 -13.73 5.49
CA GLN A 120 20.89 -14.30 6.83
C GLN A 120 19.64 -14.13 7.72
N GLY A 121 18.51 -13.65 7.19
CA GLY A 121 17.29 -13.47 7.96
C GLY A 121 17.18 -12.15 8.72
N LYS A 122 18.13 -11.21 8.50
CA LYS A 122 18.23 -9.97 9.28
C LYS A 122 17.40 -8.86 8.68
N ILE A 123 16.54 -8.26 9.51
CA ILE A 123 15.67 -7.15 9.14
C ILE A 123 16.16 -5.87 9.80
N GLY A 124 16.06 -4.75 9.06
CA GLY A 124 16.44 -3.43 9.53
C GLY A 124 15.29 -2.62 10.10
N ALA A 125 15.63 -1.52 10.74
CA ALA A 125 14.68 -0.48 11.13
C ALA A 125 14.87 0.78 10.28
N LEU A 126 13.79 1.50 10.00
CA LEU A 126 13.81 2.81 9.33
C LEU A 126 13.43 3.89 10.34
N ALA A 127 14.44 4.57 10.90
CA ALA A 127 14.30 5.48 12.03
C ALA A 127 14.27 6.95 11.55
N LEU A 128 13.08 7.41 11.16
CA LEU A 128 12.87 8.77 10.64
C LEU A 128 12.27 9.69 11.70
N THR A 129 11.23 9.24 12.38
CA THR A 129 10.36 10.02 13.26
C THR A 129 10.98 10.31 14.62
N GLU A 130 10.69 11.50 15.14
CA GLU A 130 10.91 11.91 16.54
C GLU A 130 9.57 12.14 17.23
N GLU A 131 9.52 12.02 18.55
CA GLU A 131 8.27 12.06 19.34
C GLU A 131 7.46 13.34 19.10
N GLU A 132 8.15 14.48 19.02
CA GLU A 132 7.54 15.80 18.73
C GLU A 132 7.36 16.07 17.22
N HIS A 133 7.92 15.22 16.35
CA HIS A 133 8.09 15.48 14.92
C HIS A 133 7.84 14.24 14.06
N GLY A 134 6.55 13.86 13.94
CA GLY A 134 6.07 12.80 13.03
C GLY A 134 5.90 13.26 11.59
N THR A 135 4.86 14.06 11.33
CA THR A 135 4.57 14.55 9.97
C THR A 135 5.62 15.54 9.48
N ASP A 136 6.05 16.47 10.33
CA ASP A 136 7.08 17.45 10.00
C ASP A 136 8.49 16.92 10.26
N LEU A 137 8.98 16.10 9.33
CA LEU A 137 10.34 15.57 9.40
C LEU A 137 11.41 16.68 9.35
N THR A 138 11.08 17.87 8.84
CA THR A 138 12.05 18.98 8.72
C THR A 138 12.40 19.64 10.06
N SER A 139 11.56 19.40 11.07
CA SER A 139 11.77 19.87 12.46
C SER A 139 12.54 18.89 13.33
N ASN A 140 12.95 17.73 12.81
CA ASN A 140 13.75 16.75 13.55
C ASN A 140 15.06 17.36 14.10
N LYS A 141 15.41 16.96 15.33
CA LYS A 141 16.49 17.52 16.15
C LYS A 141 17.67 16.56 16.35
N MET A 142 17.48 15.24 16.13
CA MET A 142 18.58 14.29 16.15
C MET A 142 19.67 14.74 15.19
N ASN A 143 20.90 14.86 15.67
CA ASN A 143 22.00 15.47 14.92
C ASN A 143 23.10 14.48 14.59
N ALA A 144 23.82 14.79 13.51
CA ALA A 144 25.05 14.14 13.11
C ALA A 144 26.12 15.20 12.86
N LYS A 145 27.26 15.09 13.56
CA LYS A 145 28.40 16.00 13.45
C LYS A 145 29.57 15.30 12.75
N PRO A 146 30.28 15.96 11.83
CA PRO A 146 31.48 15.38 11.24
C PRO A 146 32.58 15.24 12.30
N THR A 147 33.36 14.18 12.19
CA THR A 147 34.59 13.93 12.98
C THR A 147 35.76 13.69 12.01
N GLU A 148 36.99 13.53 12.51
CA GLU A 148 38.16 13.24 11.67
C GLU A 148 37.97 11.96 10.83
N ASP A 149 37.37 10.93 11.44
CA ASP A 149 37.22 9.59 10.88
C ASP A 149 35.81 9.26 10.37
N GLY A 150 34.85 10.18 10.50
CA GLY A 150 33.48 9.97 10.06
C GLY A 150 32.48 10.91 10.71
N TRP A 151 31.57 10.35 11.51
CA TRP A 151 30.43 11.05 12.08
C TRP A 151 30.23 10.68 13.55
N GLU A 152 29.65 11.59 14.31
CA GLU A 152 29.08 11.32 15.64
C GLU A 152 27.60 11.66 15.58
N ILE A 153 26.72 10.72 15.95
CA ILE A 153 25.28 10.94 15.99
C ILE A 153 24.76 10.96 17.43
N SER A 154 23.78 11.83 17.69
CA SER A 154 23.16 11.95 19.02
C SER A 154 21.71 12.41 18.92
N GLY A 155 20.85 11.81 19.75
CA GLY A 155 19.42 12.14 19.80
C GLY A 155 18.57 10.90 20.04
N ARG A 156 17.27 11.03 19.78
CA ARG A 156 16.30 9.95 19.95
C ARG A 156 15.45 9.82 18.71
N LYS A 157 15.03 8.61 18.38
CA LYS A 157 13.97 8.31 17.40
C LYS A 157 12.84 7.58 18.10
N TRP A 158 11.62 7.80 17.65
CA TRP A 158 10.42 7.37 18.34
C TRP A 158 9.42 6.74 17.37
N CYS A 159 8.65 5.77 17.87
CA CYS A 159 7.68 4.99 17.11
C CYS A 159 8.31 4.35 15.86
N VAL A 160 9.43 3.66 16.08
CA VAL A 160 10.19 2.99 15.02
C VAL A 160 9.88 1.50 15.03
N ASN A 161 9.38 1.00 13.90
CA ASN A 161 9.14 -0.42 13.70
C ASN A 161 10.46 -1.19 13.74
N PHE A 162 10.44 -2.32 14.44
CA PHE A 162 11.53 -3.28 14.62
C PHE A 162 12.77 -2.72 15.32
N ALA A 163 12.64 -1.64 16.09
CA ALA A 163 13.80 -0.98 16.68
C ALA A 163 14.60 -1.84 17.67
N THR A 164 13.90 -2.67 18.46
CA THR A 164 14.54 -3.60 19.40
C THR A 164 15.14 -4.79 18.66
N LEU A 165 14.37 -5.39 17.75
CA LEU A 165 14.70 -6.64 17.05
C LEU A 165 15.63 -6.47 15.84
N SER A 166 15.79 -5.27 15.29
CA SER A 166 16.62 -5.05 14.11
C SER A 166 18.11 -5.26 14.39
N GLU A 167 18.86 -5.68 13.38
CA GLU A 167 20.33 -5.73 13.45
C GLU A 167 20.99 -4.42 12.98
N TYR A 168 20.29 -3.66 12.15
CA TYR A 168 20.74 -2.35 11.67
C TYR A 168 19.59 -1.35 11.66
N ALA A 169 19.93 -0.07 11.58
CA ALA A 169 18.97 1.00 11.41
C ALA A 169 19.44 1.96 10.32
N VAL A 170 18.50 2.44 9.51
CA VAL A 170 18.71 3.63 8.69
C VAL A 170 18.13 4.83 9.42
N VAL A 171 18.97 5.81 9.74
CA VAL A 171 18.64 6.91 10.65
C VAL A 171 18.73 8.26 9.95
N LEU A 172 17.66 9.05 10.04
CA LEU A 172 17.63 10.43 9.54
C LEU A 172 18.18 11.38 10.60
N CYS A 173 19.28 12.06 10.29
CA CYS A 173 19.93 13.01 11.19
C CYS A 173 20.06 14.38 10.54
N ARG A 174 19.86 15.42 11.33
CA ARG A 174 20.19 16.80 10.96
C ARG A 174 21.72 16.94 10.87
N THR A 175 22.21 17.37 9.72
CA THR A 175 23.63 17.62 9.44
C THR A 175 23.92 19.09 9.15
N ASN A 176 22.88 19.91 8.95
CA ASN A 176 23.02 21.34 8.70
C ASN A 176 22.00 22.14 9.52
N GLU A 177 22.46 23.16 10.23
CA GLU A 177 21.64 24.01 11.09
C GLU A 177 20.63 24.85 10.30
N LYS A 178 20.92 25.18 9.03
CA LYS A 178 20.00 25.93 8.16
C LYS A 178 18.67 25.21 7.89
N GLY A 179 18.61 23.89 8.11
CA GLY A 179 17.38 23.11 7.95
C GLY A 179 16.89 23.01 6.50
N GLY A 180 15.59 22.79 6.34
CA GLY A 180 14.95 22.58 5.03
C GLY A 180 15.35 21.25 4.37
N LEU A 181 15.07 21.12 3.06
CA LEU A 181 15.35 19.89 2.28
C LEU A 181 16.83 19.48 2.29
N LEU A 182 17.74 20.43 2.48
CA LEU A 182 19.19 20.21 2.55
C LEU A 182 19.71 20.17 4.01
N GLY A 183 18.81 20.05 4.99
CA GLY A 183 19.16 20.06 6.41
C GLY A 183 19.67 18.71 6.95
N PHE A 184 19.49 17.63 6.20
CA PHE A 184 19.51 16.27 6.76
C PHE A 184 20.28 15.27 5.88
N SER A 185 20.83 14.26 6.53
CA SER A 185 21.49 13.10 5.91
C SER A 185 20.92 11.80 6.47
N LEU A 186 21.02 10.71 5.71
CA LEU A 186 20.68 9.36 6.16
C LEU A 186 21.96 8.58 6.48
N PHE A 187 21.93 7.81 7.56
CA PHE A 187 23.06 6.98 7.99
C PHE A 187 22.65 5.51 8.15
N TYR A 188 23.45 4.59 7.63
CA TYR A 188 23.36 3.17 7.93
C TYR A 188 24.13 2.89 9.22
N VAL A 189 23.41 2.42 10.24
CA VAL A 189 23.94 2.12 11.56
C VAL A 189 23.83 0.63 11.81
N ASP A 190 24.97 -0.06 11.78
CA ASP A 190 25.06 -1.43 12.26
C ASP A 190 25.08 -1.42 13.80
N LYS A 191 24.05 -2.00 14.42
CA LYS A 191 23.90 -1.99 15.89
C LYS A 191 24.99 -2.81 16.59
N LYS A 192 25.59 -3.80 15.92
CA LYS A 192 26.71 -4.61 16.46
C LYS A 192 28.05 -3.91 16.35
N LEU A 193 28.23 -2.99 15.41
CA LEU A 193 29.47 -2.21 15.29
C LEU A 193 29.44 -0.94 16.14
N ALA A 194 28.25 -0.46 16.47
CA ALA A 194 28.01 0.75 17.26
C ALA A 194 27.76 0.46 18.76
N GLU A 195 28.36 -0.61 19.32
CA GLU A 195 28.03 -1.26 20.61
C GLU A 195 27.92 -0.32 21.84
N LYS A 196 28.46 0.90 21.78
CA LYS A 196 28.34 1.90 22.84
C LYS A 196 27.48 3.08 22.39
N GLY A 197 26.46 3.39 23.19
CA GLY A 197 25.65 4.58 23.03
C GLY A 197 24.34 4.37 22.27
N ILE A 198 24.02 3.17 21.79
CA ILE A 198 22.69 2.85 21.23
C ILE A 198 21.89 2.05 22.25
N SER A 199 20.68 2.50 22.58
CA SER A 199 19.72 1.73 23.36
C SER A 199 18.31 1.80 22.77
N PRO A 200 17.55 0.70 22.73
CA PRO A 200 16.15 0.75 22.37
C PRO A 200 15.36 1.47 23.48
N THR A 201 14.33 2.22 23.10
CA THR A 201 13.32 2.68 24.08
C THR A 201 12.35 1.53 24.40
N PRO A 202 11.55 1.62 25.47
CA PRO A 202 10.51 0.62 25.73
C PRO A 202 9.55 0.46 24.55
N LYS A 203 9.03 -0.75 24.37
CA LYS A 203 7.96 -1.06 23.41
C LYS A 203 6.72 -0.21 23.74
N LEU A 204 6.12 0.38 22.71
CA LEU A 204 4.90 1.15 22.81
C LEU A 204 3.68 0.21 22.68
N PRO A 205 2.70 0.25 23.61
CA PRO A 205 1.45 -0.48 23.45
C PRO A 205 0.62 0.14 22.32
N THR A 206 0.04 -0.70 21.45
CA THR A 206 -0.72 -0.25 20.28
C THR A 206 -2.12 -0.85 20.22
N HIS A 207 -3.02 -0.17 19.50
CA HIS A 207 -4.41 -0.63 19.31
C HIS A 207 -4.48 -1.89 18.43
N GLY A 208 -3.91 -1.80 17.23
CA GLY A 208 -3.69 -2.90 16.30
C GLY A 208 -2.20 -3.24 16.22
N VAL A 209 -1.87 -4.25 15.43
CA VAL A 209 -0.51 -4.74 15.16
C VAL A 209 0.29 -4.99 16.43
N ARG A 210 -0.38 -5.47 17.49
CA ARG A 210 0.12 -5.54 18.87
C ARG A 210 1.38 -6.38 19.02
N GLY A 211 1.54 -7.38 18.16
CA GLY A 211 2.73 -8.21 18.10
C GLY A 211 3.97 -7.52 17.55
N LEU A 212 3.82 -6.41 16.81
CA LEU A 212 4.94 -5.72 16.18
C LEU A 212 5.81 -5.04 17.25
N ASP A 213 7.13 -5.16 17.10
CA ASP A 213 8.09 -4.40 17.89
C ASP A 213 8.05 -2.93 17.43
N ILE A 214 7.27 -2.10 18.11
CA ILE A 214 7.24 -0.65 17.87
C ILE A 214 7.82 0.02 19.11
N SER A 215 9.01 0.59 18.97
CA SER A 215 9.70 1.26 20.06
C SER A 215 10.41 2.51 19.54
N GLY A 216 11.71 2.61 19.74
CA GLY A 216 12.51 3.78 19.41
C GLY A 216 13.97 3.52 19.69
N PHE A 217 14.80 4.51 19.41
CA PHE A 217 16.23 4.45 19.63
C PHE A 217 16.68 5.68 20.41
N SER A 218 17.62 5.48 21.34
CA SER A 218 18.42 6.56 21.92
C SER A 218 19.86 6.40 21.48
N PHE A 219 20.45 7.47 21.00
CA PHE A 219 21.84 7.55 20.53
C PHE A 219 22.58 8.58 21.38
N ASP A 220 23.60 8.14 22.11
CA ASP A 220 24.51 8.97 22.89
C ASP A 220 25.92 8.93 22.29
N LYS A 221 26.27 9.99 21.55
CA LYS A 221 27.60 10.19 20.93
C LYS A 221 28.13 8.96 20.20
N VAL A 222 27.28 8.36 19.39
CA VAL A 222 27.60 7.13 18.65
C VAL A 222 28.49 7.49 17.46
N LYS A 223 29.69 6.91 17.43
CA LYS A 223 30.66 7.13 16.35
C LYS A 223 30.35 6.22 15.17
N LEU A 224 30.33 6.79 13.97
CA LEU A 224 30.15 6.10 12.70
C LEU A 224 31.33 6.43 11.77
N SER A 225 31.68 5.49 10.89
CA SER A 225 32.68 5.74 9.84
C SER A 225 32.12 6.63 8.73
N LYS A 226 33.01 7.15 7.87
CA LYS A 226 32.60 7.89 6.66
C LYS A 226 31.66 7.08 5.76
N ASP A 227 31.86 5.76 5.70
CA ASP A 227 31.06 4.81 4.91
C ASP A 227 29.63 4.62 5.42
N ALA A 228 29.28 5.14 6.61
CA ALA A 228 27.93 5.04 7.16
C ALA A 228 26.94 5.97 6.46
N LEU A 229 27.41 7.06 5.83
CA LEU A 229 26.56 8.00 5.10
C LEU A 229 25.91 7.30 3.89
N ILE A 230 24.58 7.42 3.76
CA ILE A 230 23.83 6.91 2.62
C ILE A 230 23.65 8.04 1.60
N GLY A 231 24.11 7.81 0.37
CA GLY A 231 24.08 8.83 -0.68
C GLY A 231 25.02 10.00 -0.40
N LYS A 232 24.58 11.21 -0.74
CA LYS A 232 25.35 12.43 -0.50
C LYS A 232 24.87 13.11 0.79
N GLU A 233 25.79 13.81 1.44
CA GLU A 233 25.46 14.66 2.59
C GLU A 233 24.36 15.66 2.21
N GLN A 234 23.46 15.98 3.15
CA GLN A 234 22.39 16.96 2.96
C GLN A 234 21.34 16.53 1.91
N ARG A 235 21.29 15.25 1.54
CA ARG A 235 20.26 14.68 0.64
C ARG A 235 19.32 13.69 1.35
N GLY A 236 19.37 13.61 2.67
CA GLY A 236 18.59 12.66 3.47
C GLY A 236 17.09 12.79 3.25
N LEU A 237 16.53 14.01 3.34
CA LEU A 237 15.10 14.23 3.11
C LEU A 237 14.66 13.96 1.67
N GLU A 238 15.50 14.30 0.67
CA GLU A 238 15.20 13.92 -0.72
C GLU A 238 15.06 12.40 -0.84
N ILE A 239 16.04 11.66 -0.33
CA ILE A 239 16.02 10.19 -0.38
C ILE A 239 14.78 9.68 0.35
N THR A 240 14.48 10.19 1.55
CA THR A 240 13.27 9.83 2.31
C THR A 240 11.98 10.08 1.53
N TYR A 241 11.84 11.20 0.84
CA TYR A 241 10.64 11.48 0.04
C TYR A 241 10.55 10.63 -1.22
N LYS A 242 11.67 10.24 -1.82
CA LYS A 242 11.69 9.28 -2.94
C LYS A 242 11.26 7.88 -2.48
N ILE A 243 11.82 7.36 -1.38
CA ILE A 243 11.45 6.03 -0.88
C ILE A 243 10.01 5.96 -0.36
N PHE A 244 9.45 7.09 0.11
CA PHE A 244 8.03 7.16 0.48
C PHE A 244 7.11 6.88 -0.70
N GLN A 245 7.49 7.24 -1.92
CA GLN A 245 6.66 6.96 -3.08
C GLN A 245 6.48 5.45 -3.31
N VAL A 246 7.54 4.68 -3.11
CA VAL A 246 7.51 3.22 -3.25
C VAL A 246 6.79 2.56 -2.07
N SER A 247 7.13 2.92 -0.84
CA SER A 247 6.50 2.35 0.36
C SER A 247 5.00 2.63 0.41
N ARG A 248 4.57 3.86 0.17
CA ARG A 248 3.14 4.24 0.05
C ARG A 248 2.39 3.38 -0.96
N THR A 249 3.04 3.07 -2.08
CA THR A 249 2.48 2.21 -3.13
C THR A 249 2.33 0.78 -2.66
N LEU A 250 3.37 0.22 -2.07
CA LEU A 250 3.36 -1.17 -1.61
C LEU A 250 2.45 -1.39 -0.40
N CYS A 251 2.28 -0.40 0.48
CA CYS A 251 1.39 -0.49 1.63
C CYS A 251 -0.08 -0.75 1.27
N ALA A 252 -0.51 -0.46 0.04
CA ALA A 252 -1.84 -0.79 -0.45
C ALA A 252 -2.18 -2.29 -0.29
N CYS A 253 -1.18 -3.18 -0.41
CA CYS A 253 -1.38 -4.62 -0.25
C CYS A 253 -1.91 -5.01 1.15
N LEU A 254 -1.58 -4.23 2.18
CA LEU A 254 -1.95 -4.51 3.57
C LEU A 254 -3.45 -4.31 3.77
N ALA A 255 -3.98 -3.18 3.29
CA ALA A 255 -5.40 -2.88 3.36
C ALA A 255 -6.23 -3.83 2.48
N ILE A 256 -5.77 -4.11 1.27
CA ILE A 256 -6.46 -5.02 0.34
C ILE A 256 -6.45 -6.46 0.88
N GLY A 257 -5.33 -6.95 1.40
CA GLY A 257 -5.24 -8.29 1.99
C GLY A 257 -6.11 -8.44 3.23
N GLY A 258 -6.10 -7.45 4.12
CA GLY A 258 -6.98 -7.42 5.29
C GLY A 258 -8.47 -7.38 4.90
N ALA A 259 -8.84 -6.53 3.94
CA ALA A 259 -10.20 -6.40 3.46
C ALA A 259 -10.71 -7.66 2.74
N ASP A 260 -9.87 -8.34 1.96
CA ASP A 260 -10.19 -9.64 1.35
C ASP A 260 -10.59 -10.65 2.43
N THR A 261 -9.75 -10.84 3.46
CA THR A 261 -10.06 -11.78 4.54
C THR A 261 -11.29 -11.35 5.36
N ALA A 262 -11.44 -10.06 5.64
CA ALA A 262 -12.62 -9.51 6.33
C ALA A 262 -13.92 -9.84 5.56
N LEU A 263 -13.92 -9.65 4.23
CA LEU A 263 -15.05 -9.94 3.36
C LEU A 263 -15.34 -11.44 3.27
N ARG A 264 -14.31 -12.30 3.21
CA ARG A 264 -14.49 -13.76 3.26
C ARG A 264 -15.15 -14.22 4.55
N LEU A 265 -14.72 -13.68 5.69
CA LEU A 265 -15.30 -14.02 6.98
C LEU A 265 -16.76 -13.56 7.07
N ALA A 266 -17.08 -12.37 6.58
CA ALA A 266 -18.46 -11.88 6.53
C ALA A 266 -19.35 -12.72 5.62
N LEU A 267 -18.87 -13.08 4.42
CA LEU A 267 -19.59 -13.97 3.50
C LEU A 267 -19.81 -15.35 4.14
N SER A 268 -18.74 -16.00 4.62
CA SER A 268 -18.80 -17.32 5.25
C SER A 268 -19.78 -17.34 6.43
N TYR A 269 -19.74 -16.32 7.29
CA TYR A 269 -20.71 -16.15 8.37
C TYR A 269 -22.14 -16.00 7.84
N SER A 270 -22.34 -15.15 6.82
CA SER A 270 -23.67 -14.88 6.26
C SER A 270 -24.31 -16.12 5.65
N LEU A 271 -23.51 -17.00 5.04
CA LEU A 271 -23.98 -18.27 4.45
C LEU A 271 -24.43 -19.25 5.54
N GLN A 272 -23.67 -19.36 6.64
CA GLN A 272 -23.93 -20.31 7.72
C GLN A 272 -25.02 -19.84 8.68
N ARG A 273 -25.13 -18.53 8.93
CA ARG A 273 -26.03 -17.97 9.93
C ARG A 273 -27.47 -17.97 9.41
N GLN A 274 -28.38 -18.49 10.22
CA GLN A 274 -29.83 -18.46 9.94
C GLN A 274 -30.52 -17.34 10.71
N LEU A 275 -31.34 -16.54 10.02
CA LEU A 275 -32.27 -15.56 10.60
C LEU A 275 -33.58 -15.57 9.80
N TYR A 276 -34.72 -15.41 10.49
CA TYR A 276 -36.04 -15.39 9.86
C TYR A 276 -36.31 -16.61 8.94
N GLY A 277 -35.78 -17.78 9.32
CA GLY A 277 -35.98 -19.04 8.59
C GLY A 277 -35.14 -19.23 7.33
N LYS A 278 -34.16 -18.36 7.05
CA LYS A 278 -33.27 -18.44 5.88
C LYS A 278 -31.84 -18.02 6.21
N SER A 279 -30.91 -18.25 5.29
CA SER A 279 -29.53 -17.80 5.43
C SER A 279 -29.48 -16.26 5.49
N VAL A 280 -28.56 -15.70 6.27
CA VAL A 280 -28.34 -14.24 6.33
C VAL A 280 -27.91 -13.71 4.96
N PHE A 281 -27.23 -14.51 4.15
CA PHE A 281 -26.91 -14.20 2.75
C PHE A 281 -28.17 -13.96 1.89
N GLU A 282 -29.28 -14.63 2.17
CA GLU A 282 -30.54 -14.50 1.42
C GLU A 282 -31.40 -13.28 1.87
N ILE A 283 -30.89 -12.47 2.79
CA ILE A 283 -31.52 -11.20 3.16
C ILE A 283 -31.06 -10.14 2.13
N PRO A 284 -31.99 -9.49 1.39
CA PRO A 284 -31.62 -8.59 0.29
C PRO A 284 -30.62 -7.51 0.67
N ALA A 285 -30.80 -6.86 1.83
CA ALA A 285 -29.89 -5.83 2.30
C ALA A 285 -28.46 -6.34 2.56
N VAL A 286 -28.30 -7.59 3.01
CA VAL A 286 -26.98 -8.20 3.23
C VAL A 286 -26.36 -8.60 1.90
N LYS A 287 -27.14 -9.27 1.04
CA LYS A 287 -26.70 -9.68 -0.30
C LYS A 287 -26.20 -8.48 -1.11
N GLN A 288 -27.02 -7.44 -1.20
CA GLN A 288 -26.68 -6.22 -1.91
C GLN A 288 -25.44 -5.55 -1.33
N ARG A 289 -25.34 -5.48 0.01
CA ARG A 289 -24.16 -4.94 0.69
C ARG A 289 -22.89 -5.72 0.35
N LEU A 290 -22.93 -7.06 0.36
CA LEU A 290 -21.77 -7.89 0.00
C LEU A 290 -21.31 -7.62 -1.43
N GLY A 291 -22.23 -7.43 -2.37
CA GLY A 291 -21.92 -7.02 -3.75
C GLY A 291 -21.25 -5.65 -3.85
N GLU A 292 -21.70 -4.66 -3.07
CA GLU A 292 -21.03 -3.35 -2.98
C GLU A 292 -19.59 -3.50 -2.46
N LEU A 293 -19.39 -4.27 -1.38
CA LEU A 293 -18.08 -4.44 -0.74
C LEU A 293 -17.10 -5.18 -1.64
N PHE A 294 -17.55 -6.21 -2.35
CA PHE A 294 -16.72 -6.90 -3.34
C PHE A 294 -16.31 -5.95 -4.47
N THR A 295 -17.23 -5.14 -4.96
CA THR A 295 -16.94 -4.17 -6.02
C THR A 295 -15.96 -3.09 -5.56
N LEU A 296 -16.09 -2.60 -4.32
CA LEU A 296 -15.10 -1.69 -3.71
C LEU A 296 -13.72 -2.32 -3.61
N LEU A 297 -13.63 -3.61 -3.25
CA LEU A 297 -12.38 -4.34 -3.21
C LEU A 297 -11.75 -4.48 -4.61
N LEU A 298 -12.56 -4.73 -5.64
CA LEU A 298 -12.09 -4.77 -7.04
C LEU A 298 -11.60 -3.41 -7.54
N ILE A 299 -12.26 -2.30 -7.18
CA ILE A 299 -11.78 -0.94 -7.47
C ILE A 299 -10.39 -0.72 -6.85
N ALA A 300 -10.25 -1.08 -5.56
CA ALA A 300 -9.00 -0.93 -4.83
C ALA A 300 -7.88 -1.78 -5.44
N ASP A 301 -8.16 -3.05 -5.73
CA ASP A 301 -7.21 -3.98 -6.33
C ASP A 301 -6.78 -3.51 -7.72
N CYS A 302 -7.73 -3.17 -8.60
CA CYS A 302 -7.45 -2.66 -9.93
C CYS A 302 -6.55 -1.42 -9.90
N THR A 303 -6.88 -0.45 -9.05
CA THR A 303 -6.09 0.78 -8.91
C THR A 303 -4.67 0.46 -8.40
N ALA A 304 -4.54 -0.42 -7.41
CA ALA A 304 -3.25 -0.78 -6.85
C ALA A 304 -2.36 -1.54 -7.85
N GLN A 305 -2.90 -2.49 -8.62
CA GLN A 305 -2.13 -3.23 -9.64
C GLN A 305 -1.51 -2.29 -10.67
N VAL A 306 -2.30 -1.34 -11.21
CA VAL A 306 -1.79 -0.35 -12.17
C VAL A 306 -0.69 0.51 -11.55
N MET A 307 -0.84 0.92 -10.29
CA MET A 307 0.10 1.83 -9.62
C MET A 307 1.41 1.15 -9.18
N VAL A 308 1.34 -0.10 -8.73
CA VAL A 308 2.54 -0.91 -8.45
C VAL A 308 3.37 -1.10 -9.71
N ARG A 309 2.69 -1.42 -10.81
CA ARG A 309 3.29 -1.55 -12.12
C ARG A 309 3.90 -0.24 -12.63
N ALA A 310 3.17 0.86 -12.50
CA ALA A 310 3.64 2.20 -12.82
C ALA A 310 4.88 2.60 -12.01
N CYS A 311 4.94 2.22 -10.73
CA CYS A 311 6.10 2.48 -9.87
C CYS A 311 7.39 1.81 -10.38
N THR A 312 7.27 0.75 -11.18
CA THR A 312 8.40 0.11 -11.86
C THR A 312 8.70 0.76 -13.21
N LEU A 313 7.66 1.01 -14.02
CA LEU A 313 7.80 1.46 -15.41
C LEU A 313 8.14 2.95 -15.53
N ILE A 314 7.40 3.79 -14.82
CA ILE A 314 7.46 5.26 -14.85
C ILE A 314 7.53 5.86 -13.43
N PRO A 315 8.54 5.47 -12.62
CA PRO A 315 8.73 5.92 -11.24
C PRO A 315 8.76 7.45 -11.07
N GLU A 316 9.11 8.20 -12.12
CA GLU A 316 9.10 9.66 -12.12
C GLU A 316 7.72 10.29 -11.83
N LYS A 317 6.61 9.56 -12.08
CA LYS A 317 5.24 10.03 -11.84
C LYS A 317 4.72 9.74 -10.42
N MET A 318 5.47 8.96 -9.64
CA MET A 318 4.97 8.43 -8.36
C MET A 318 4.86 9.47 -7.24
N SER A 319 5.42 10.67 -7.39
CA SER A 319 5.29 11.75 -6.41
C SER A 319 3.82 12.14 -6.13
N LEU A 320 2.96 12.15 -7.16
CA LEU A 320 1.52 12.35 -7.02
C LEU A 320 0.77 11.03 -6.81
N TRP A 321 0.99 10.03 -7.66
CA TRP A 321 0.20 8.80 -7.67
C TRP A 321 0.34 7.97 -6.40
N SER A 322 1.52 7.95 -5.77
CA SER A 322 1.71 7.26 -4.49
C SER A 322 0.88 7.87 -3.36
N ALA A 323 0.62 9.20 -3.40
CA ALA A 323 -0.25 9.85 -2.43
C ALA A 323 -1.72 9.50 -2.65
N ILE A 324 -2.15 9.43 -3.93
CA ILE A 324 -3.53 9.03 -4.30
C ILE A 324 -3.87 7.65 -3.73
N ILE A 325 -3.03 6.65 -4.00
CA ILE A 325 -3.28 5.29 -3.53
C ILE A 325 -3.16 5.15 -2.01
N LYS A 326 -2.22 5.86 -1.39
CA LYS A 326 -2.04 5.82 0.06
C LYS A 326 -3.20 6.46 0.82
N PHE A 327 -3.89 7.41 0.21
CA PHE A 327 -5.16 7.91 0.70
C PHE A 327 -6.28 6.90 0.42
N LEU A 328 -6.45 6.51 -0.84
CA LEU A 328 -7.67 5.84 -1.31
C LEU A 328 -7.80 4.41 -0.78
N ILE A 329 -6.73 3.62 -0.90
CA ILE A 329 -6.81 2.17 -0.67
C ILE A 329 -7.01 1.83 0.81
N PRO A 330 -6.30 2.44 1.78
CA PRO A 330 -6.57 2.22 3.19
C PRO A 330 -7.99 2.64 3.57
N HIS A 331 -8.48 3.77 3.03
CA HIS A 331 -9.85 4.22 3.29
C HIS A 331 -10.90 3.21 2.78
N ILE A 332 -10.73 2.66 1.58
CA ILE A 332 -11.61 1.59 1.07
C ILE A 332 -11.54 0.35 1.96
N GLY A 333 -10.34 -0.07 2.36
CA GLY A 333 -10.15 -1.26 3.21
C GLY A 333 -10.81 -1.12 4.58
N GLU A 334 -10.66 0.04 5.23
CA GLU A 334 -11.31 0.36 6.50
C GLU A 334 -12.84 0.38 6.36
N ASP A 335 -13.38 0.99 5.30
CA ASP A 335 -14.81 1.00 5.01
C ASP A 335 -15.35 -0.43 4.83
N ILE A 336 -14.63 -1.30 4.09
CA ILE A 336 -15.01 -2.70 3.91
C ILE A 336 -15.02 -3.44 5.25
N ALA A 337 -13.97 -3.29 6.07
CA ALA A 337 -13.89 -3.92 7.38
C ALA A 337 -15.03 -3.48 8.30
N GLU A 338 -15.38 -2.20 8.32
CA GLU A 338 -16.46 -1.69 9.18
C GLU A 338 -17.83 -2.20 8.71
N GLN A 339 -18.09 -2.24 7.40
CA GLN A 339 -19.36 -2.77 6.87
C GLN A 339 -19.48 -4.28 7.08
N CYS A 340 -18.39 -5.04 6.95
CA CYS A 340 -18.35 -6.46 7.31
C CYS A 340 -18.66 -6.69 8.80
N ALA A 341 -18.25 -5.77 9.68
CA ALA A 341 -18.52 -5.88 11.11
C ALA A 341 -20.02 -5.86 11.43
N ILE A 342 -20.79 -5.07 10.67
CA ILE A 342 -22.26 -5.01 10.77
C ILE A 342 -22.88 -6.37 10.42
N ILE A 343 -22.39 -7.03 9.37
CA ILE A 343 -22.87 -8.36 8.93
C ILE A 343 -22.58 -9.43 10.00
N LEU A 344 -21.38 -9.41 10.59
CA LEU A 344 -20.96 -10.33 11.66
C LEU A 344 -21.65 -10.05 13.02
N GLY A 345 -22.20 -8.85 13.20
CA GLY A 345 -22.84 -8.41 14.43
C GLY A 345 -21.91 -8.50 15.64
N ALA A 346 -22.41 -8.99 16.79
CA ALA A 346 -21.63 -9.09 18.02
C ALA A 346 -20.31 -9.88 17.86
N ARG A 347 -20.21 -10.81 16.89
CA ARG A 347 -19.00 -11.62 16.68
C ARG A 347 -17.81 -10.76 16.22
N ALA A 348 -18.07 -9.65 15.53
CA ALA A 348 -17.03 -8.69 15.14
C ALA A 348 -16.34 -8.00 16.32
N TYR A 349 -16.91 -8.07 17.52
CA TYR A 349 -16.36 -7.49 18.75
C TYR A 349 -15.67 -8.52 19.66
N LEU A 350 -15.91 -9.82 19.45
CA LEU A 350 -15.42 -10.88 20.35
C LEU A 350 -14.05 -11.39 19.90
N ARG A 351 -13.15 -11.60 20.87
CA ARG A 351 -11.77 -12.05 20.65
C ARG A 351 -11.53 -13.54 20.90
N THR A 352 -12.58 -14.28 21.28
CA THR A 352 -12.48 -15.69 21.73
C THR A 352 -13.34 -16.65 20.90
N THR A 353 -14.01 -16.17 19.85
CA THR A 353 -14.83 -17.01 18.97
C THR A 353 -14.04 -17.45 17.75
N GLN A 354 -14.56 -18.39 16.97
CA GLN A 354 -13.98 -18.77 15.67
C GLN A 354 -13.83 -17.58 14.68
N TRP A 355 -14.54 -16.47 14.93
CA TRP A 355 -14.47 -15.25 14.12
C TRP A 355 -13.49 -14.20 14.69
N ALA A 356 -12.75 -14.51 15.76
CA ALA A 356 -11.91 -13.55 16.48
C ALA A 356 -10.84 -12.87 15.60
N ILE A 357 -10.37 -13.57 14.56
CA ILE A 357 -9.42 -13.01 13.59
C ILE A 357 -9.98 -11.77 12.89
N PHE A 358 -11.30 -11.69 12.69
CA PHE A 358 -11.94 -10.49 12.14
C PHE A 358 -11.69 -9.27 13.03
N GLN A 359 -11.85 -9.42 14.34
CA GLN A 359 -11.65 -8.34 15.30
C GLN A 359 -10.20 -7.84 15.28
N LYS A 360 -9.23 -8.77 15.14
CA LYS A 360 -7.82 -8.43 14.95
C LYS A 360 -7.61 -7.62 13.66
N ILE A 361 -8.08 -8.12 12.52
CA ILE A 361 -7.97 -7.42 11.22
C ILE A 361 -8.55 -6.02 11.30
N ARG A 362 -9.74 -5.86 11.91
CA ARG A 362 -10.41 -4.57 12.07
C ARG A 362 -9.60 -3.56 12.89
N ARG A 363 -8.82 -4.01 13.88
CA ARG A 363 -7.89 -3.14 14.63
C ARG A 363 -6.64 -2.82 13.82
N ASP A 364 -6.09 -3.82 13.15
CA ASP A 364 -4.79 -3.71 12.47
C ASP A 364 -4.87 -2.84 11.20
N ILE A 365 -5.95 -2.96 10.43
CA ILE A 365 -6.09 -2.27 9.14
C ILE A 365 -6.00 -0.74 9.27
N GLN A 366 -6.38 -0.18 10.42
CA GLN A 366 -6.36 1.25 10.70
C GLN A 366 -4.95 1.86 10.69
N VAL A 367 -3.90 1.07 10.95
CA VAL A 367 -2.52 1.59 10.93
C VAL A 367 -2.07 1.93 9.51
N VAL A 368 -2.67 1.29 8.50
CA VAL A 368 -2.26 1.44 7.10
C VAL A 368 -2.52 2.86 6.59
N GLY A 369 -3.60 3.51 7.01
CA GLY A 369 -3.88 4.92 6.70
C GLY A 369 -2.98 5.92 7.44
N LEU A 370 -2.33 5.49 8.53
CA LEU A 370 -1.60 6.36 9.45
C LEU A 370 -0.11 6.53 9.10
N PHE A 371 0.62 5.41 8.93
CA PHE A 371 2.06 5.42 8.71
C PHE A 371 2.47 5.84 7.29
N ASP A 372 3.76 6.08 7.05
CA ASP A 372 4.33 6.49 5.74
C ASP A 372 3.62 7.71 5.10
N GLY A 373 3.08 8.58 5.96
CA GLY A 373 2.22 9.70 5.63
C GLY A 373 0.76 9.38 5.94
N SER A 374 0.17 10.16 6.85
CA SER A 374 -1.24 10.05 7.19
C SER A 374 -2.13 10.41 6.01
N THR A 375 -3.42 10.08 6.11
CA THR A 375 -4.47 10.53 5.18
C THR A 375 -4.36 12.02 4.87
N GLN A 376 -4.16 12.87 5.87
CA GLN A 376 -4.08 14.33 5.71
C GLN A 376 -2.80 14.77 5.00
N VAL A 377 -1.67 14.10 5.25
CA VAL A 377 -0.42 14.36 4.52
C VAL A 377 -0.59 14.07 3.04
N ASN A 378 -1.18 12.92 2.70
CA ASN A 378 -1.39 12.54 1.32
C ASN A 378 -2.42 13.46 0.62
N LEU A 379 -3.52 13.80 1.28
CA LEU A 379 -4.49 14.79 0.77
C LEU A 379 -3.84 16.15 0.54
N SER A 380 -2.95 16.61 1.42
CA SER A 380 -2.20 17.85 1.22
C SER A 380 -1.27 17.81 0.00
N LEU A 381 -0.63 16.67 -0.26
CA LEU A 381 0.21 16.49 -1.45
C LEU A 381 -0.64 16.52 -2.73
N ILE A 382 -1.79 15.85 -2.72
CA ILE A 382 -2.71 15.82 -3.88
C ILE A 382 -3.31 17.21 -4.11
N ALA A 383 -3.77 17.87 -3.04
CA ALA A 383 -4.32 19.23 -3.07
C ALA A 383 -3.36 20.23 -3.72
N GLY A 384 -2.06 20.16 -3.38
CA GLY A 384 -1.02 21.00 -3.99
C GLY A 384 -0.83 20.78 -5.49
N ASN A 385 -1.26 19.65 -6.03
CA ASN A 385 -1.17 19.31 -7.46
C ASN A 385 -2.46 19.62 -8.25
N LEU A 386 -3.59 19.87 -7.60
CA LEU A 386 -4.88 20.04 -8.30
C LEU A 386 -4.86 21.20 -9.30
N LEU A 387 -4.43 22.39 -8.87
CA LEU A 387 -4.41 23.57 -9.74
C LEU A 387 -3.44 23.44 -10.91
N PRO A 388 -2.16 23.01 -10.72
CA PRO A 388 -1.29 22.69 -11.83
C PRO A 388 -1.88 21.65 -12.81
N GLN A 389 -2.48 20.57 -12.30
CA GLN A 389 -3.07 19.51 -13.14
C GLN A 389 -4.26 20.01 -13.95
N ALA A 390 -5.19 20.76 -13.33
CA ALA A 390 -6.31 21.39 -14.03
C ALA A 390 -5.80 22.34 -15.14
N GLY A 391 -4.73 23.10 -14.88
CA GLY A 391 -4.10 23.96 -15.88
C GLY A 391 -3.37 23.21 -17.00
N MET A 392 -2.96 21.96 -16.80
CA MET A 392 -2.28 21.13 -17.80
C MET A 392 -3.23 20.25 -18.62
N ARG A 393 -4.49 20.07 -18.17
CA ARG A 393 -5.45 19.13 -18.76
C ARG A 393 -5.58 19.25 -20.28
N GLY A 394 -5.43 18.14 -20.98
CA GLY A 394 -5.65 18.01 -22.41
C GLY A 394 -4.57 18.63 -23.31
N LYS A 395 -3.43 19.08 -22.75
CA LYS A 395 -2.35 19.74 -23.49
C LYS A 395 -1.39 18.78 -24.18
N ASN A 396 -1.29 17.52 -23.74
CA ASN A 396 -0.41 16.51 -24.34
C ASN A 396 -1.19 15.26 -24.76
N ARG A 397 -1.32 14.99 -26.07
CA ARG A 397 -2.10 13.82 -26.56
C ARG A 397 -1.29 12.78 -27.34
N ALA A 398 -0.20 13.14 -28.00
CA ALA A 398 0.46 12.24 -28.96
C ALA A 398 1.48 11.25 -28.36
N GLU A 399 2.24 11.64 -27.32
CA GLU A 399 3.30 10.78 -26.74
C GLU A 399 2.80 9.76 -25.69
N HIS A 400 1.50 9.77 -25.36
CA HIS A 400 0.97 9.14 -24.15
C HIS A 400 0.53 7.68 -24.38
N SER A 401 0.07 7.31 -25.58
CA SER A 401 -0.60 6.02 -25.82
C SER A 401 0.28 4.79 -25.50
N GLU A 402 1.56 4.80 -25.84
CA GLU A 402 2.44 3.64 -25.63
C GLU A 402 2.82 3.46 -24.14
N LYS A 403 3.01 4.56 -23.40
CA LYS A 403 3.30 4.51 -21.96
C LYS A 403 2.07 4.04 -21.17
N ILE A 404 0.88 4.52 -21.56
CA ILE A 404 -0.40 4.14 -20.97
C ILE A 404 -0.67 2.65 -21.16
N GLU A 405 -0.53 2.14 -22.37
CA GLU A 405 -0.71 0.70 -22.60
C GLU A 405 0.24 -0.12 -21.71
N LYS A 406 1.51 0.29 -21.57
CA LYS A 406 2.48 -0.43 -20.73
C LYS A 406 2.08 -0.52 -19.26
N ILE A 407 1.46 0.51 -18.68
CA ILE A 407 1.02 0.50 -17.27
C ILE A 407 -0.30 -0.23 -17.04
N PHE A 408 -1.18 -0.30 -18.05
CA PHE A 408 -2.48 -0.95 -17.91
C PHE A 408 -2.48 -2.40 -18.40
N ASN A 409 -1.76 -2.73 -19.48
CA ASN A 409 -1.68 -4.08 -20.03
C ASN A 409 -0.72 -4.94 -19.20
N ILE A 410 -1.28 -5.82 -18.37
CA ILE A 410 -0.48 -6.64 -17.44
C ILE A 410 0.22 -7.82 -18.11
N ARG A 411 -0.14 -8.17 -19.36
CA ARG A 411 0.59 -9.17 -20.15
C ARG A 411 2.00 -8.73 -20.50
N LEU A 412 2.20 -7.43 -20.63
CA LEU A 412 3.53 -6.88 -20.90
C LEU A 412 4.41 -7.08 -19.67
N SER A 413 5.65 -7.50 -19.87
CA SER A 413 6.56 -7.77 -18.75
C SER A 413 7.03 -6.48 -18.08
N CYS A 414 7.32 -6.56 -16.77
CA CYS A 414 7.96 -5.46 -16.05
C CYS A 414 9.50 -5.60 -16.04
N PRO A 415 10.24 -4.51 -16.30
CA PRO A 415 11.69 -4.49 -16.15
C PRO A 415 12.09 -4.52 -14.67
N PRO A 416 13.38 -4.78 -14.37
CA PRO A 416 13.92 -4.59 -13.03
C PRO A 416 13.62 -3.20 -12.46
N PHE A 417 13.13 -3.12 -11.22
CA PHE A 417 12.93 -1.85 -10.53
C PHE A 417 14.25 -1.07 -10.39
N LYS A 418 14.21 0.22 -10.73
CA LYS A 418 15.35 1.15 -10.61
C LYS A 418 14.88 2.44 -9.92
N GLY A 419 15.30 2.64 -8.68
CA GLY A 419 14.84 3.75 -7.85
C GLY A 419 15.53 5.10 -8.12
N ASP A 420 16.55 5.15 -8.97
CA ASP A 420 17.25 6.39 -9.35
C ASP A 420 16.39 7.34 -10.18
N ARG A 421 15.35 6.82 -10.86
CA ARG A 421 14.38 7.59 -11.66
C ARG A 421 13.24 8.23 -10.86
N LEU A 422 13.13 7.96 -9.55
CA LEU A 422 12.09 8.57 -8.71
C LEU A 422 12.22 10.10 -8.70
N GLY A 423 11.14 10.79 -9.05
CA GLY A 423 11.06 12.26 -9.08
C GLY A 423 10.40 12.83 -7.83
N LEU A 424 10.76 14.04 -7.40
CA LEU A 424 10.08 14.69 -6.26
C LEU A 424 8.82 15.46 -6.66
N PHE A 425 8.69 15.80 -7.94
CA PHE A 425 7.65 16.68 -8.45
C PHE A 425 7.08 16.12 -9.74
N THR A 426 5.80 16.41 -9.98
CA THR A 426 5.13 16.13 -11.26
C THR A 426 5.15 17.41 -12.10
N HIS A 427 5.73 17.34 -13.29
CA HIS A 427 5.88 18.48 -14.22
C HIS A 427 5.01 18.36 -15.47
N GLU A 428 4.25 17.27 -15.58
CA GLU A 428 3.43 16.93 -16.73
C GLU A 428 2.00 16.64 -16.28
N GLU A 429 1.09 16.60 -17.25
CA GLU A 429 -0.28 16.12 -17.02
C GLU A 429 -0.25 14.70 -16.43
N ASP A 430 -1.23 14.41 -15.57
CA ASP A 430 -1.49 13.07 -15.06
C ASP A 430 -1.87 12.14 -16.21
N ASP A 431 -0.95 11.21 -16.52
CA ASP A 431 -1.10 10.26 -17.61
C ASP A 431 -2.39 9.42 -17.47
N VAL A 432 -2.82 9.04 -16.26
CA VAL A 432 -4.05 8.24 -16.07
C VAL A 432 -5.29 9.00 -16.54
N LEU A 433 -5.37 10.29 -16.23
CA LEU A 433 -6.49 11.13 -16.65
C LEU A 433 -6.38 11.58 -18.12
N ALA A 434 -5.17 11.81 -18.62
CA ALA A 434 -4.94 12.03 -20.05
C ALA A 434 -5.36 10.81 -20.89
N GLY A 435 -5.05 9.60 -20.38
CA GLY A 435 -5.40 8.32 -20.99
C GLY A 435 -6.92 8.17 -21.16
N ILE A 436 -7.71 8.36 -20.10
CA ILE A 436 -9.18 8.25 -20.18
C ILE A 436 -9.80 9.33 -21.09
N LEU A 437 -9.21 10.53 -21.15
CA LEU A 437 -9.65 11.60 -22.06
C LEU A 437 -9.44 11.26 -23.55
N SER A 438 -8.49 10.39 -23.86
CA SER A 438 -8.16 9.97 -25.23
C SER A 438 -8.72 8.58 -25.59
N LEU A 439 -9.09 7.77 -24.60
CA LEU A 439 -9.53 6.40 -24.78
C LEU A 439 -10.81 6.28 -25.62
N ASN A 440 -10.79 5.43 -26.63
CA ASN A 440 -12.00 5.07 -27.39
C ASN A 440 -12.25 3.57 -27.22
N SER A 441 -13.33 3.22 -26.53
CA SER A 441 -13.73 1.83 -26.33
C SER A 441 -15.24 1.71 -26.41
N ILE A 442 -15.73 1.09 -27.50
CA ILE A 442 -17.16 0.97 -27.79
C ILE A 442 -17.96 0.38 -26.61
N PRO A 443 -17.53 -0.73 -25.96
CA PRO A 443 -18.34 -1.37 -24.91
C PRO A 443 -18.56 -0.50 -23.67
N ILE A 444 -17.62 0.38 -23.33
CA ILE A 444 -17.64 1.18 -22.09
C ILE A 444 -17.69 2.70 -22.36
N ASN A 445 -17.99 3.11 -23.60
CA ASN A 445 -18.02 4.51 -23.99
C ASN A 445 -18.97 5.39 -23.15
N PRO A 446 -20.16 4.91 -22.71
CA PRO A 446 -21.01 5.67 -21.79
C PRO A 446 -20.33 5.95 -20.45
N LEU A 447 -19.60 4.98 -19.90
CA LEU A 447 -18.86 5.12 -18.64
C LEU A 447 -17.68 6.09 -18.80
N ILE A 448 -16.92 5.96 -19.90
CA ILE A 448 -15.83 6.89 -20.24
C ILE A 448 -16.37 8.33 -20.31
N THR A 449 -17.47 8.55 -21.04
CA THR A 449 -18.08 9.87 -21.18
C THR A 449 -18.48 10.47 -19.82
N THR A 450 -19.03 9.64 -18.95
CA THR A 450 -19.41 10.06 -17.59
C THR A 450 -18.20 10.50 -16.78
N ILE A 451 -17.10 9.75 -16.81
CA ILE A 451 -15.88 10.12 -16.08
C ILE A 451 -15.21 11.36 -16.66
N ARG A 452 -15.23 11.55 -17.99
CA ARG A 452 -14.75 12.79 -18.63
C ARG A 452 -15.50 14.02 -18.11
N HIS A 453 -16.82 13.93 -17.97
CA HIS A 453 -17.64 15.01 -17.41
C HIS A 453 -17.28 15.32 -15.95
N GLU A 454 -17.01 14.30 -15.13
CA GLU A 454 -16.58 14.51 -13.74
C GLU A 454 -15.17 15.13 -13.64
N ILE A 455 -14.26 14.83 -14.57
CA ILE A 455 -12.96 15.52 -14.71
C ILE A 455 -13.18 17.00 -15.02
N GLU A 456 -14.03 17.31 -16.01
CA GLU A 456 -14.33 18.70 -16.39
C GLU A 456 -14.93 19.49 -15.22
N LYS A 457 -15.89 18.91 -14.49
CA LYS A 457 -16.47 19.53 -13.28
C LYS A 457 -15.42 19.79 -12.21
N LEU A 458 -14.52 18.83 -11.96
CA LEU A 458 -13.46 18.97 -10.98
C LEU A 458 -12.53 20.13 -11.35
N ASP A 459 -12.05 20.15 -12.60
CA ASP A 459 -11.12 21.17 -13.08
C ASP A 459 -11.78 22.56 -13.06
N GLN A 460 -13.05 22.68 -13.47
CA GLN A 460 -13.82 23.93 -13.37
C GLN A 460 -13.93 24.44 -11.93
N GLU A 461 -14.21 23.55 -10.96
CA GLU A 461 -14.32 23.94 -9.55
C GLU A 461 -12.97 24.37 -8.96
N VAL A 462 -11.88 23.67 -9.30
CA VAL A 462 -10.51 24.05 -8.91
C VAL A 462 -10.15 25.44 -9.44
N ILE A 463 -10.41 25.69 -10.73
CA ILE A 463 -10.14 26.98 -11.38
C ILE A 463 -11.02 28.08 -10.76
N ARG A 464 -12.32 27.80 -10.53
CA ARG A 464 -13.24 28.75 -9.90
C ARG A 464 -12.77 29.18 -8.51
N LEU A 465 -12.31 28.23 -7.67
CA LEU A 465 -11.76 28.58 -6.36
C LEU A 465 -10.47 29.39 -6.48
N HIS A 466 -9.62 29.10 -7.45
CA HIS A 466 -8.40 29.86 -7.71
C HIS A 466 -8.72 31.30 -8.12
N ASP A 467 -9.61 31.50 -9.09
CA ASP A 467 -10.00 32.82 -9.61
C ASP A 467 -10.66 33.68 -8.53
N GLN A 468 -11.42 33.06 -7.61
CA GLN A 468 -12.01 33.72 -6.45
C GLN A 468 -11.03 33.95 -5.29
N LYS A 469 -9.76 33.55 -5.42
CA LYS A 469 -8.73 33.60 -4.37
C LYS A 469 -9.11 32.81 -3.10
N LEU A 470 -9.89 31.74 -3.26
CA LEU A 470 -10.34 30.84 -2.21
C LEU A 470 -9.58 29.49 -2.22
N PHE A 471 -8.68 29.28 -3.17
CA PHE A 471 -7.85 28.08 -3.24
C PHE A 471 -6.72 28.13 -2.19
N ASP A 472 -6.89 27.43 -1.07
CA ASP A 472 -5.80 27.08 -0.14
C ASP A 472 -5.64 25.55 -0.14
N PRO A 473 -4.48 25.00 -0.56
CA PRO A 473 -4.24 23.55 -0.61
C PRO A 473 -4.23 22.88 0.77
N ARG A 474 -4.35 23.63 1.87
CA ARG A 474 -4.49 23.11 3.24
C ARG A 474 -5.92 23.22 3.76
N SER A 475 -6.84 23.79 2.98
CA SER A 475 -8.24 23.94 3.38
C SER A 475 -9.03 22.64 3.20
N LEU A 476 -10.05 22.45 4.03
CA LEU A 476 -10.96 21.32 3.92
C LEU A 476 -11.71 21.29 2.57
N ALA A 477 -12.01 22.46 2.00
CA ALA A 477 -12.67 22.54 0.70
C ALA A 477 -11.79 21.94 -0.40
N VAL A 478 -10.50 22.26 -0.42
CA VAL A 478 -9.56 21.70 -1.40
C VAL A 478 -9.24 20.23 -1.09
N PHE A 479 -9.23 19.81 0.18
CA PHE A 479 -9.13 18.39 0.52
C PHE A 479 -10.29 17.58 -0.05
N ARG A 480 -11.53 18.09 0.00
CA ARG A 480 -12.67 17.42 -0.65
C ARG A 480 -12.52 17.32 -2.17
N LEU A 481 -11.85 18.29 -2.82
CA LEU A 481 -11.52 18.19 -4.26
C LEU A 481 -10.42 17.15 -4.50
N ALA A 482 -9.44 17.03 -3.61
CA ALA A 482 -8.42 16.00 -3.67
C ALA A 482 -9.03 14.60 -3.50
N GLU A 483 -9.99 14.42 -2.60
CA GLU A 483 -10.76 13.18 -2.46
C GLU A 483 -11.51 12.82 -3.76
N LYS A 484 -12.18 13.80 -4.38
CA LYS A 484 -12.84 13.61 -5.69
C LYS A 484 -11.84 13.22 -6.78
N TYR A 485 -10.68 13.86 -6.81
CA TYR A 485 -9.59 13.50 -7.74
C TYR A 485 -9.20 12.03 -7.59
N CYS A 486 -9.02 11.54 -6.36
CA CYS A 486 -8.68 10.13 -6.11
C CYS A 486 -9.74 9.16 -6.63
N TRP A 487 -11.02 9.48 -6.45
CA TRP A 487 -12.12 8.63 -6.92
C TRP A 487 -12.25 8.63 -8.45
N ILE A 488 -12.08 9.79 -9.10
CA ILE A 488 -12.02 9.92 -10.57
C ILE A 488 -10.80 9.17 -11.13
N PHE A 489 -9.66 9.25 -10.44
CA PHE A 489 -8.45 8.50 -10.78
C PHE A 489 -8.69 6.99 -10.75
N ALA A 490 -9.29 6.48 -9.68
CA ALA A 490 -9.63 5.06 -9.56
C ALA A 490 -10.61 4.60 -10.64
N ALA A 491 -11.64 5.40 -10.95
CA ALA A 491 -12.55 5.11 -12.04
C ALA A 491 -11.82 5.00 -13.39
N SER A 492 -10.91 5.96 -13.63
CA SER A 492 -10.06 5.99 -14.83
C SER A 492 -9.15 4.77 -14.90
N CYS A 493 -8.63 4.30 -13.75
CA CYS A 493 -7.87 3.06 -13.68
C CYS A 493 -8.71 1.84 -14.04
N CYS A 494 -9.91 1.68 -13.47
CA CYS A 494 -10.79 0.53 -13.77
C CYS A 494 -11.16 0.45 -15.25
N LEU A 495 -11.57 1.56 -15.87
CA LEU A 495 -12.00 1.59 -17.27
C LEU A 495 -10.84 1.28 -18.23
N GLN A 496 -9.67 1.89 -18.02
CA GLN A 496 -8.49 1.63 -18.84
C GLN A 496 -7.95 0.22 -18.62
N PHE A 497 -7.90 -0.25 -17.38
CA PHE A 497 -7.47 -1.61 -17.08
C PHE A 497 -8.35 -2.64 -17.79
N TRP A 498 -9.67 -2.52 -17.69
CA TRP A 498 -10.58 -3.43 -18.38
C TRP A 498 -10.38 -3.39 -19.89
N HIS A 499 -10.23 -2.20 -20.48
CA HIS A 499 -9.99 -2.03 -21.92
C HIS A 499 -8.75 -2.81 -22.41
N TYR A 500 -7.63 -2.71 -21.71
CA TYR A 500 -6.37 -3.33 -22.14
C TYR A 500 -6.24 -4.82 -21.81
N ASN A 501 -7.14 -5.38 -20.99
CA ASN A 501 -7.00 -6.74 -20.43
C ASN A 501 -8.24 -7.64 -20.60
N GLN A 502 -9.19 -7.29 -21.48
CA GLN A 502 -10.44 -8.06 -21.66
C GLN A 502 -10.19 -9.56 -21.83
N GLU A 503 -9.19 -9.94 -22.61
CA GLU A 503 -8.89 -11.35 -22.96
C GLU A 503 -8.30 -12.18 -21.82
N ILE A 504 -7.85 -11.56 -20.72
CA ILE A 504 -7.21 -12.26 -19.60
C ILE A 504 -7.97 -12.15 -18.28
N LEU A 505 -8.99 -11.30 -18.23
CA LEU A 505 -9.93 -11.25 -17.12
C LEU A 505 -10.69 -12.58 -17.06
N SER A 506 -11.04 -13.01 -15.84
CA SER A 506 -11.95 -14.14 -15.67
C SER A 506 -13.28 -13.87 -16.35
N ASP A 507 -13.99 -14.92 -16.76
CA ASP A 507 -15.30 -14.80 -17.42
C ASP A 507 -16.28 -13.94 -16.60
N ASP A 508 -16.20 -14.02 -15.27
CA ASP A 508 -16.96 -13.20 -14.32
C ASP A 508 -16.69 -11.69 -14.41
N LEU A 509 -15.51 -11.28 -14.88
CA LEU A 509 -15.07 -9.88 -14.96
C LEU A 509 -14.93 -9.36 -16.39
N GLN A 510 -15.12 -10.22 -17.41
CA GLN A 510 -15.12 -9.83 -18.82
C GLN A 510 -16.32 -8.96 -19.19
N ASN A 511 -17.49 -9.18 -18.60
CA ASN A 511 -18.65 -8.29 -18.78
C ASN A 511 -18.46 -6.95 -18.04
N THR A 512 -19.32 -5.97 -18.33
CA THR A 512 -19.21 -4.62 -17.75
C THR A 512 -19.95 -4.43 -16.44
N ASP A 513 -20.74 -5.40 -15.96
CA ASP A 513 -21.61 -5.21 -14.78
C ASP A 513 -20.85 -4.73 -13.53
N TRP A 514 -19.63 -5.25 -13.32
CA TRP A 514 -18.78 -4.83 -12.20
C TRP A 514 -18.26 -3.40 -12.39
N LEU A 515 -17.98 -2.99 -13.64
CA LEU A 515 -17.62 -1.61 -13.97
C LEU A 515 -18.82 -0.68 -13.78
N ASP A 516 -20.00 -1.09 -14.23
CA ASP A 516 -21.24 -0.32 -14.08
C ASP A 516 -21.54 -0.07 -12.59
N LEU A 517 -21.47 -1.10 -11.75
CA LEU A 517 -21.62 -0.94 -10.29
C LEU A 517 -20.48 -0.11 -9.70
N ALA A 518 -19.24 -0.33 -10.13
CA ALA A 518 -18.10 0.46 -9.67
C ALA A 518 -18.29 1.96 -9.96
N MET A 519 -18.75 2.32 -11.17
CA MET A 519 -19.03 3.70 -11.54
C MET A 519 -20.17 4.29 -10.70
N GLN A 520 -21.24 3.54 -10.44
CA GLN A 520 -22.34 4.01 -9.57
C GLN A 520 -21.86 4.28 -8.13
N LEU A 521 -21.05 3.40 -7.55
CA LEU A 521 -20.46 3.58 -6.22
C LEU A 521 -19.54 4.79 -6.18
N ILE A 522 -18.70 4.98 -7.21
CA ILE A 522 -17.80 6.13 -7.31
C ILE A 522 -18.59 7.44 -7.47
N LEU A 523 -19.55 7.49 -8.38
CA LEU A 523 -20.39 8.69 -8.61
C LEU A 523 -21.20 9.07 -7.36
N LYS A 524 -21.61 8.09 -6.55
CA LYS A 524 -22.20 8.35 -5.24
C LYS A 524 -21.22 9.05 -4.29
N ARG A 525 -19.94 8.64 -4.26
CA ARG A 525 -18.87 9.32 -3.48
C ARG A 525 -18.59 10.73 -4.00
N LEU A 526 -18.76 10.97 -5.31
CA LEU A 526 -18.63 12.29 -5.93
C LEU A 526 -19.82 13.23 -5.66
N ASN A 527 -20.90 12.72 -5.05
CA ASN A 527 -22.20 13.38 -4.88
C ASN A 527 -22.90 13.72 -6.20
N SER A 528 -22.72 12.90 -7.24
CA SER A 528 -23.24 13.14 -8.59
C SER A 528 -24.67 12.61 -8.78
N GLY A 529 -25.39 12.29 -7.69
CA GLY A 529 -26.80 11.87 -7.71
C GLY A 529 -27.06 10.46 -8.25
N SER A 530 -26.03 9.62 -8.38
CA SER A 530 -26.16 8.26 -8.93
C SER A 530 -26.97 7.35 -8.00
N MET A 531 -27.98 6.70 -8.59
CA MET A 531 -28.71 5.60 -7.96
C MET A 531 -27.93 4.31 -8.12
N ILE A 532 -27.89 3.49 -7.07
CA ILE A 532 -27.25 2.17 -7.13
C ILE A 532 -28.30 1.15 -7.55
N ASP A 533 -27.98 0.37 -8.59
CA ASP A 533 -28.83 -0.69 -9.12
C ASP A 533 -28.73 -1.95 -8.26
N SER A 534 -29.85 -2.36 -7.67
CA SER A 534 -29.94 -3.56 -6.85
C SER A 534 -29.67 -4.85 -7.60
N VAL A 535 -29.97 -4.91 -8.90
CA VAL A 535 -29.69 -6.09 -9.74
C VAL A 535 -28.19 -6.29 -9.87
N LEU A 536 -27.44 -5.21 -10.11
CA LEU A 536 -25.97 -5.26 -10.16
C LEU A 536 -25.37 -5.63 -8.80
N GLN A 537 -25.90 -5.08 -7.71
CA GLN A 537 -25.44 -5.44 -6.36
C GLN A 537 -25.63 -6.94 -6.09
N GLU A 538 -26.78 -7.50 -6.43
CA GLU A 538 -27.04 -8.94 -6.25
C GLU A 538 -26.18 -9.80 -7.18
N ALA A 539 -26.00 -9.40 -8.44
CA ALA A 539 -25.13 -10.08 -9.39
C ALA A 539 -23.67 -10.13 -8.88
N MET A 540 -23.15 -9.02 -8.36
CA MET A 540 -21.81 -8.97 -7.79
C MET A 540 -21.69 -9.78 -6.49
N SER A 541 -22.77 -9.91 -5.71
CA SER A 541 -22.80 -10.80 -4.55
C SER A 541 -22.74 -12.28 -4.94
N GLU A 542 -23.38 -12.68 -6.04
CA GLU A 542 -23.28 -14.05 -6.56
C GLU A 542 -21.87 -14.33 -7.11
N ARG A 543 -21.24 -13.36 -7.78
CA ARG A 543 -19.83 -13.48 -8.21
C ARG A 543 -18.88 -13.61 -7.02
N LEU A 544 -19.09 -12.81 -5.97
CA LEU A 544 -18.34 -12.95 -4.72
C LEU A 544 -18.46 -14.37 -4.16
N TYR A 545 -19.67 -14.94 -4.19
CA TYR A 545 -19.91 -16.32 -3.78
C TYR A 545 -19.19 -17.34 -4.68
N SER A 546 -19.19 -17.14 -6.00
CA SER A 546 -18.42 -17.96 -6.95
C SER A 546 -16.92 -17.96 -6.64
N PHE A 547 -16.32 -16.77 -6.53
CA PHE A 547 -14.90 -16.61 -6.16
C PHE A 547 -14.57 -17.30 -4.84
N TYR A 548 -15.50 -17.28 -3.88
CA TYR A 548 -15.33 -17.96 -2.60
C TYR A 548 -15.35 -19.50 -2.76
N GLN A 549 -16.30 -20.05 -3.52
CA GLN A 549 -16.39 -21.50 -3.78
C GLN A 549 -15.21 -22.04 -4.57
N GLU A 550 -14.77 -21.28 -5.58
CA GLU A 550 -13.66 -21.63 -6.46
C GLU A 550 -12.28 -21.38 -5.81
N LYS A 551 -12.26 -20.90 -4.56
CA LYS A 551 -11.03 -20.58 -3.83
C LYS A 551 -10.15 -19.63 -4.63
N GLN A 552 -10.74 -18.54 -5.13
CA GLN A 552 -10.03 -17.47 -5.81
C GLN A 552 -9.76 -16.31 -4.86
N LEU A 553 -8.62 -15.65 -5.04
CA LEU A 553 -8.32 -14.34 -4.47
C LEU A 553 -9.41 -13.34 -4.91
N PHE A 554 -9.88 -12.47 -4.02
CA PHE A 554 -10.87 -11.44 -4.40
C PHE A 554 -10.12 -10.33 -5.12
N SER A 555 -9.83 -10.57 -6.38
CA SER A 555 -8.90 -9.81 -7.20
C SER A 555 -9.34 -9.83 -8.66
N ILE A 556 -8.94 -8.79 -9.38
CA ILE A 556 -8.97 -8.76 -10.85
C ILE A 556 -7.96 -9.73 -11.49
N MET A 557 -7.02 -10.27 -10.70
CA MET A 557 -6.06 -11.29 -11.11
C MET A 557 -6.61 -12.69 -10.77
N PRO A 558 -6.58 -13.66 -11.68
CA PRO A 558 -7.12 -15.01 -11.47
C PRO A 558 -6.14 -15.88 -10.67
N ILE A 559 -5.93 -15.53 -9.40
CA ILE A 559 -5.03 -16.25 -8.48
C ILE A 559 -5.86 -17.17 -7.59
N HIS A 560 -5.57 -18.47 -7.62
CA HIS A 560 -6.16 -19.41 -6.66
C HIS A 560 -5.46 -19.35 -5.32
N ILE A 561 -6.24 -19.61 -4.27
CA ILE A 561 -5.78 -19.64 -2.89
C ILE A 561 -5.94 -21.02 -2.28
N ALA A 562 -5.16 -21.28 -1.23
CA ALA A 562 -5.41 -22.41 -0.36
C ALA A 562 -6.83 -22.24 0.22
N GLY A 563 -7.61 -23.32 0.15
CA GLY A 563 -9.01 -23.36 0.61
C GLY A 563 -9.16 -23.25 2.11
#